data_AF-A0A6P3Z5V1-F1
#
_entry.id   AF-A0A6P3Z5V1-F1
#
_cell.length_a   1.000
_cell.length_b   1.000
_cell.length_c   1.000
_cell.angle_alpha   90.00
_cell.angle_beta   90.00
_cell.angle_gamma   90.00
#
_symmetry.space_group_name_H-M   'P 1'
#
loop_
_entity.id
_entity.type
_entity.pdbx_description
1 polymer ?
#
loop_
_entity_poly.entity_id
_entity_poly.type
_entity_poly.pdbx_seq_one_letter_code
_entity_poly.pdbx_strand_id
1 'polypeptide(L)'
;MENIMKKDTPSSTISLHQSNQNFDSGTALQLFFDHIPISSIPGIRNSPVLELKTGDCVRDAISLLYEKNAFGALVADNATDEFSECYIGFIDFASMVLWCLEEFEKVRYHNRHRHKGTEETDHIAPFFSILERYPHIGHTKVMFLFSFPLFFSDIKLHKQKG
;
A
#
# COMPACT_ATOMS: atom_id res chain seq x y z
N MET A 1 -47.10 53.21 -14.34
CA MET A 1 -47.67 52.35 -13.29
C MET A 1 -47.96 51.02 -13.98
N GLU A 2 -47.32 49.88 -13.71
CA GLU A 2 -46.51 49.40 -12.59
C GLU A 2 -45.49 48.35 -13.08
N ASN A 3 -44.33 48.34 -12.41
CA ASN A 3 -43.36 47.28 -12.10
C ASN A 3 -43.23 46.00 -12.97
N ILE A 4 -42.05 45.88 -13.61
CA ILE A 4 -41.39 44.60 -13.87
C ILE A 4 -40.42 44.34 -12.71
N MET A 5 -40.78 43.37 -11.87
CA MET A 5 -39.96 42.84 -10.78
C MET A 5 -38.79 42.04 -11.38
N LYS A 6 -37.60 42.63 -11.41
CA LYS A 6 -36.35 41.88 -11.67
C LYS A 6 -36.00 41.09 -10.41
N LYS A 7 -36.01 39.77 -10.55
CA LYS A 7 -35.56 38.81 -9.54
C LYS A 7 -34.05 38.71 -9.62
N ASP A 8 -33.35 39.40 -8.74
CA ASP A 8 -31.91 39.26 -8.60
C ASP A 8 -31.58 37.86 -8.08
N THR A 9 -30.82 37.13 -8.90
CA THR A 9 -30.17 35.88 -8.53
C THR A 9 -28.86 36.27 -7.84
N PRO A 10 -28.54 35.81 -6.62
CA PRO A 10 -27.26 36.10 -6.00
C PRO A 10 -26.18 35.32 -6.74
N SER A 11 -25.55 35.97 -7.72
CA SER A 11 -24.27 35.56 -8.25
C SER A 11 -23.27 35.72 -7.11
N SER A 12 -22.88 34.61 -6.50
CA SER A 12 -21.82 34.54 -5.50
C SER A 12 -20.49 34.88 -6.17
N THR A 13 -20.30 36.16 -6.43
CA THR A 13 -19.03 36.77 -6.76
C THR A 13 -18.20 36.64 -5.50
N ILE A 14 -17.30 35.65 -5.49
CA ILE A 14 -16.24 35.54 -4.49
C ILE A 14 -15.45 36.84 -4.60
N SER A 15 -15.74 37.77 -3.68
CA SER A 15 -14.93 38.95 -3.48
C SER A 15 -13.57 38.47 -3.00
N LEU A 16 -12.63 38.30 -3.94
CA LEU A 16 -11.21 38.31 -3.64
C LEU A 16 -10.89 39.69 -3.10
N HIS A 17 -11.10 39.86 -1.80
CA HIS A 17 -10.49 40.93 -1.03
C HIS A 17 -8.98 40.71 -1.16
N GLN A 18 -8.36 41.41 -2.12
CA GLN A 18 -6.91 41.52 -2.28
C GLN A 18 -6.34 42.21 -1.04
N SER A 19 -6.26 41.46 0.06
CA SER A 19 -5.20 41.70 1.04
C SER A 19 -3.93 41.10 0.45
N ASN A 20 -2.82 41.83 0.53
CA ASN A 20 -1.47 41.36 0.23
C ASN A 20 -1.08 40.22 1.19
N GLN A 21 -1.74 39.07 1.06
CA GLN A 21 -1.40 37.85 1.75
C GLN A 21 -0.24 37.27 0.97
N ASN A 22 0.96 37.48 1.50
CA ASN A 22 2.16 36.84 1.03
C ASN A 22 2.02 35.35 1.39
N PHE A 23 1.29 34.59 0.58
CA PHE A 23 1.11 33.16 0.80
C PHE A 23 2.47 32.50 0.66
N ASP A 24 2.89 31.78 1.68
CA ASP A 24 4.00 30.87 1.50
C ASP A 24 3.64 29.84 0.41
N SER A 25 4.68 29.44 -0.32
CA SER A 25 4.60 28.48 -1.41
C SER A 25 3.81 27.21 -1.04
N GLY A 26 3.94 26.72 0.20
CA GLY A 26 3.18 25.56 0.67
C GLY A 26 1.67 25.80 0.73
N THR A 27 1.24 26.95 1.27
CA THR A 27 -0.19 27.30 1.35
C THR A 27 -0.80 27.53 -0.03
N ALA A 28 -0.04 28.13 -0.95
CA ALA A 28 -0.49 28.33 -2.33
C ALA A 28 -0.70 27.01 -3.07
N LEU A 29 0.21 26.04 -2.90
CA LEU A 29 0.08 24.70 -3.49
C LEU A 29 -1.10 23.93 -2.89
N GLN A 30 -1.30 24.00 -1.57
CA GLN A 30 -2.43 23.33 -0.91
C GLN A 30 -3.77 23.82 -1.47
N LEU A 31 -3.98 25.14 -1.49
CA LEU A 31 -5.21 25.73 -2.04
C LEU A 31 -5.41 25.37 -3.51
N PHE A 32 -4.34 25.30 -4.28
CA PHE A 32 -4.41 24.85 -5.67
C PHE A 32 -4.88 23.40 -5.79
N PHE A 33 -4.30 22.47 -5.03
CA PHE A 33 -4.67 21.06 -5.07
C PHE A 33 -6.05 20.77 -4.48
N ASP A 34 -6.50 21.53 -3.47
CA ASP A 34 -7.84 21.40 -2.87
C ASP A 34 -8.97 21.62 -3.89
N HIS A 35 -8.68 22.32 -5.00
CA HIS A 35 -9.63 22.57 -6.08
C HIS A 35 -9.53 21.57 -7.24
N ILE A 36 -8.58 20.63 -7.22
CA ILE A 36 -8.43 19.61 -8.26
C ILE A 36 -9.03 18.30 -7.73
N PRO A 37 -10.25 17.92 -8.16
CA PRO A 37 -10.81 16.64 -7.74
C PRO A 37 -9.98 15.49 -8.32
N ILE A 38 -9.86 14.39 -7.58
CA ILE A 38 -9.11 13.19 -8.01
C ILE A 38 -9.63 12.67 -9.36
N SER A 39 -10.92 12.85 -9.63
CA SER A 39 -11.55 12.48 -10.89
C SER A 39 -11.03 13.26 -12.11
N SER A 40 -10.34 14.38 -11.92
CA SER A 40 -9.69 15.17 -12.97
C SER A 40 -8.31 14.65 -13.35
N ILE A 41 -7.73 13.71 -12.59
CA ILE A 41 -6.41 13.15 -12.90
C ILE A 41 -6.56 12.19 -14.09
N PRO A 42 -5.87 12.46 -15.22
CA PRO A 42 -5.95 11.60 -16.38
C PRO A 42 -5.37 10.21 -16.06
N GLY A 43 -6.00 9.16 -16.61
CA GLY A 43 -5.57 7.77 -16.43
C GLY A 43 -6.19 7.03 -15.24
N ILE A 44 -6.81 7.72 -14.25
CA ILE A 44 -7.37 7.03 -13.06
C ILE A 44 -8.68 6.31 -13.36
N ARG A 45 -9.59 6.91 -14.17
CA ARG A 45 -10.98 6.45 -14.28
C ARG A 45 -11.16 5.02 -14.83
N ASN A 46 -10.19 4.52 -15.60
CA ASN A 46 -10.23 3.18 -16.21
C ASN A 46 -8.92 2.42 -16.04
N SER A 47 -8.05 2.82 -15.09
CA SER A 47 -6.83 2.05 -14.83
C SER A 47 -7.23 0.71 -14.20
N PRO A 48 -6.73 -0.42 -14.71
CA PRO A 48 -6.91 -1.69 -14.02
C PRO A 48 -6.25 -1.58 -12.64
N VAL A 49 -7.00 -1.95 -11.61
CA VAL A 49 -6.49 -2.11 -10.24
C VAL A 49 -6.24 -3.59 -10.02
N LEU A 50 -5.07 -3.92 -9.47
CA LEU A 50 -4.78 -5.30 -9.10
C LEU A 50 -5.43 -5.62 -7.75
N GLU A 51 -6.08 -6.77 -7.71
CA GLU A 51 -6.79 -7.26 -6.53
C GLU A 51 -6.23 -8.61 -6.10
N LEU A 52 -6.04 -8.77 -4.80
CA LEU A 52 -5.68 -10.01 -4.13
C LEU A 52 -6.83 -10.43 -3.24
N LYS A 53 -7.04 -11.74 -3.13
CA LYS A 53 -8.02 -12.31 -2.21
C LYS A 53 -7.38 -12.56 -0.85
N THR A 54 -8.18 -12.50 0.20
CA THR A 54 -7.75 -12.82 1.57
C THR A 54 -7.13 -14.22 1.71
N GLY A 55 -7.55 -15.16 0.86
CA GLY A 55 -7.04 -16.53 0.79
C GLY A 55 -5.77 -16.71 -0.03
N ASP A 56 -5.33 -15.71 -0.81
CA ASP A 56 -4.14 -15.82 -1.66
C ASP A 56 -2.89 -15.95 -0.79
N CYS A 57 -1.94 -16.76 -1.25
CA CYS A 57 -0.69 -16.94 -0.56
C CYS A 57 0.36 -15.89 -0.97
N VAL A 58 1.28 -15.58 -0.07
CA VAL A 58 2.34 -14.58 -0.25
C VAL A 58 3.15 -14.84 -1.51
N ARG A 59 3.53 -16.10 -1.79
CA ARG A 59 4.30 -16.44 -3.00
C ARG A 59 3.55 -16.04 -4.27
N ASP A 60 2.30 -16.47 -4.38
CA ASP A 60 1.49 -16.25 -5.58
C ASP A 60 1.17 -14.75 -5.74
N ALA A 61 0.92 -14.05 -4.62
CA ALA A 61 0.73 -12.61 -4.60
C ALA A 61 1.97 -11.82 -5.06
N ILE A 62 3.16 -12.19 -4.57
CA ILE A 62 4.42 -11.59 -5.01
C ILE A 62 4.66 -11.88 -6.50
N SER A 63 4.42 -13.11 -6.95
CA SER A 63 4.56 -13.47 -8.38
C SER A 63 3.63 -12.62 -9.25
N LEU A 64 2.36 -12.51 -8.85
CA LEU A 64 1.37 -11.74 -9.58
C LEU A 64 1.76 -10.26 -9.68
N LEU A 65 2.17 -9.64 -8.58
CA LEU A 65 2.60 -8.24 -8.57
C LEU A 65 3.85 -8.01 -9.43
N TYR A 66 4.81 -8.94 -9.36
CA TYR A 66 6.03 -8.88 -10.17
C TYR A 66 5.72 -8.99 -11.66
N GLU A 67 4.91 -9.99 -12.06
CA GLU A 67 4.50 -10.22 -13.45
C GLU A 67 3.67 -9.05 -14.01
N LYS A 68 2.86 -8.41 -13.17
CA LYS A 68 2.03 -7.25 -13.54
C LYS A 68 2.75 -5.91 -13.39
N ASN A 69 4.03 -5.91 -12.98
CA ASN A 69 4.82 -4.71 -12.72
C ASN A 69 4.08 -3.70 -11.83
N ALA A 70 3.47 -4.20 -10.74
CA ALA A 70 2.66 -3.42 -9.83
C ALA A 70 3.32 -3.35 -8.44
N PHE A 71 3.28 -2.16 -7.83
CA PHE A 71 3.88 -1.92 -6.51
C PHE A 71 3.00 -2.43 -5.35
N GLY A 72 1.74 -2.74 -5.60
CA GLY A 72 0.81 -3.22 -4.59
C GLY A 72 -0.55 -3.54 -5.17
N ALA A 73 -1.43 -4.05 -4.31
CA ALA A 73 -2.77 -4.47 -4.67
C ALA A 73 -3.75 -4.18 -3.54
N LEU A 74 -5.02 -4.00 -3.90
CA LEU A 74 -6.11 -4.03 -2.94
C LEU A 74 -6.35 -5.46 -2.49
N VAL A 75 -6.68 -5.63 -1.21
CA VAL A 75 -7.06 -6.92 -0.64
C VAL A 75 -8.58 -6.96 -0.51
N ALA A 76 -9.22 -7.82 -1.28
CA ALA A 76 -10.66 -8.03 -1.28
C ALA A 76 -11.02 -9.27 -0.45
N ASP A 77 -12.00 -9.11 0.43
CA ASP A 77 -12.70 -10.20 1.10
C ASP A 77 -13.86 -10.69 0.22
N ASN A 78 -13.89 -12.00 -0.01
CA ASN A 78 -14.90 -12.64 -0.85
C ASN A 78 -16.18 -13.01 -0.08
N ALA A 79 -16.27 -12.66 1.21
CA ALA A 79 -17.44 -12.91 2.04
C ALA A 79 -18.62 -11.97 1.73
N THR A 80 -18.37 -10.81 1.11
CA THR A 80 -19.39 -9.80 0.79
C THR A 80 -19.55 -9.66 -0.73
N ASP A 81 -20.75 -9.95 -1.24
CA ASP A 81 -21.10 -9.91 -2.68
C ASP A 81 -21.26 -8.45 -3.21
N GLU A 82 -21.12 -7.45 -2.33
CA GLU A 82 -21.20 -6.03 -2.69
C GLU A 82 -19.79 -5.43 -2.91
N PHE A 83 -19.49 -5.07 -4.16
CA PHE A 83 -18.21 -4.53 -4.64
C PHE A 83 -17.70 -3.28 -3.90
N SER A 84 -18.55 -2.56 -3.17
CA SER A 84 -18.16 -1.35 -2.43
C SER A 84 -17.66 -1.61 -1.01
N GLU A 85 -17.96 -2.77 -0.42
CA GLU A 85 -17.58 -3.12 0.96
C GLU A 85 -16.55 -4.25 1.03
N CYS A 86 -16.12 -4.79 -0.12
CA CYS A 86 -15.26 -5.97 -0.15
C CYS A 86 -13.78 -5.68 0.11
N TYR A 87 -13.28 -4.45 -0.09
CA TYR A 87 -11.85 -4.17 0.13
C TYR A 87 -11.57 -3.94 1.61
N ILE A 88 -10.84 -4.88 2.20
CA ILE A 88 -10.45 -4.78 3.61
C ILE A 88 -9.13 -4.02 3.80
N GLY A 89 -8.35 -3.82 2.72
CA GLY A 89 -7.04 -3.20 2.83
C GLY A 89 -6.25 -3.05 1.55
N PHE A 90 -4.99 -2.63 1.72
CA PHE A 90 -3.98 -2.52 0.67
C PHE A 90 -2.70 -3.18 1.15
N ILE A 91 -2.00 -3.88 0.26
CA ILE A 91 -0.69 -4.46 0.53
C ILE A 91 0.30 -4.07 -0.56
N ASP A 92 1.50 -3.66 -0.14
CA ASP A 92 2.59 -3.33 -1.05
C ASP A 92 3.57 -4.50 -1.23
N PHE A 93 4.15 -4.57 -2.42
CA PHE A 93 5.11 -5.58 -2.82
C PHE A 93 6.34 -5.59 -1.90
N ALA A 94 6.84 -4.41 -1.53
CA ALA A 94 8.06 -4.28 -0.73
C ALA A 94 7.86 -4.85 0.68
N SER A 95 6.73 -4.57 1.33
CA SER A 95 6.39 -5.10 2.65
C SER A 95 6.29 -6.63 2.63
N MET A 96 5.68 -7.23 1.61
CA MET A 96 5.63 -8.69 1.49
C MET A 96 7.03 -9.30 1.34
N VAL A 97 7.86 -8.73 0.46
CA VAL A 97 9.23 -9.22 0.24
C VAL A 97 10.07 -9.06 1.52
N LEU A 98 9.99 -7.91 2.19
CA LEU A 98 10.71 -7.66 3.44
C LEU A 98 10.28 -8.62 4.55
N TRP A 99 8.98 -8.89 4.68
CA TRP A 99 8.46 -9.90 5.58
C TRP A 99 9.03 -11.29 5.29
N CYS A 100 9.05 -11.71 4.03
CA CYS A 100 9.67 -12.99 3.66
C CYS A 100 11.15 -13.05 4.06
N LEU A 101 11.92 -12.00 3.77
CA LEU A 101 13.34 -11.93 4.11
C LEU A 101 13.57 -12.00 5.62
N GLU A 102 12.76 -11.30 6.42
CA GLU A 102 12.84 -11.35 7.88
C GLU A 102 12.55 -12.77 8.41
N GLU A 103 11.50 -13.42 7.92
CA GLU A 103 11.16 -14.79 8.31
C GLU A 103 12.24 -15.79 7.88
N PHE A 104 12.85 -15.62 6.70
CA PHE A 104 13.98 -16.45 6.27
C PHE A 104 15.20 -16.30 7.19
N GLU A 105 15.53 -15.07 7.61
CA GLU A 105 16.62 -14.84 8.54
C GLU A 105 16.34 -15.45 9.93
N LYS A 106 15.10 -15.40 10.42
CA LYS A 106 14.69 -16.10 11.65
C LYS A 106 14.91 -17.61 11.55
N VAL A 107 14.53 -18.23 10.43
CA VAL A 107 14.75 -19.66 10.17
C VAL A 107 16.24 -19.99 10.11
N ARG A 108 17.03 -19.20 9.38
CA ARG A 108 18.50 -19.37 9.29
C ARG A 108 19.17 -19.27 10.65
N TYR A 109 18.81 -18.26 11.44
CA TYR A 109 19.34 -18.06 12.77
C TYR A 109 19.06 -19.25 13.69
N HIS A 110 17.83 -19.77 13.67
CA HIS A 110 17.46 -20.94 14.47
C HIS A 110 18.24 -22.20 14.06
N ASN A 111 18.47 -22.42 12.77
CA ASN A 111 19.21 -23.58 12.26
C ASN A 111 20.71 -23.53 12.61
N ARG A 112 21.34 -22.35 12.51
CA ARG A 112 22.77 -22.14 12.84
C ARG A 112 23.08 -22.41 14.31
N HIS A 113 22.14 -22.14 15.22
CA HIS A 113 22.29 -22.43 16.65
C HIS A 113 22.17 -23.93 16.99
N ARG A 114 21.50 -24.73 16.17
CA ARG A 114 21.36 -26.19 16.37
C ARG A 114 22.49 -26.98 15.71
N HIS A 115 23.06 -26.49 14.61
CA HIS A 115 24.19 -27.12 13.91
C HIS A 115 25.46 -26.29 14.06
N LYS A 116 26.20 -26.53 15.15
CA LYS A 116 27.54 -25.97 15.36
C LYS A 116 28.56 -26.89 14.66
N GLY A 117 28.71 -26.81 13.34
CA GLY A 117 29.75 -27.63 12.70
C GLY A 117 29.85 -27.73 11.18
N THR A 118 28.92 -27.20 10.40
CA THR A 118 29.01 -27.31 8.93
C THR A 118 28.97 -25.92 8.33
N GLU A 119 30.10 -25.47 7.80
CA GLU A 119 30.18 -24.32 6.89
C GLU A 119 29.51 -24.73 5.57
N GLU A 120 28.18 -24.78 5.56
CA GLU A 120 27.45 -24.77 4.31
C GLU A 120 27.65 -23.39 3.70
N THR A 121 28.35 -23.34 2.57
CA THR A 121 28.34 -22.18 1.68
C THR A 121 26.88 -21.86 1.38
N ASP A 122 26.38 -20.82 2.04
CA ASP A 122 25.03 -20.28 1.90
C ASP A 122 24.89 -19.77 0.46
N HIS A 123 24.69 -20.68 -0.50
CA HIS A 123 24.37 -20.31 -1.87
C HIS A 123 23.10 -19.47 -1.80
N ILE A 124 23.19 -18.22 -2.26
CA ILE A 124 22.06 -17.31 -2.35
C ILE A 124 21.12 -17.88 -3.41
N ALA A 125 20.15 -18.68 -2.98
CA ALA A 125 19.11 -19.20 -3.86
C ALA A 125 18.25 -18.03 -4.37
N PRO A 126 17.72 -18.11 -5.61
CA PRO A 126 16.75 -17.13 -6.10
C PRO A 126 15.56 -17.00 -5.14
N PHE A 127 15.05 -15.79 -4.96
CA PHE A 127 14.02 -15.48 -3.96
C PHE A 127 12.79 -16.42 -4.04
N PHE A 128 12.27 -16.68 -5.24
CA PHE A 128 11.14 -17.60 -5.42
C PHE A 128 11.46 -19.05 -5.04
N SER A 129 12.69 -19.51 -5.29
CA SER A 129 13.15 -20.83 -4.84
C SER A 129 13.22 -20.92 -3.31
N ILE A 130 13.49 -19.79 -2.63
CA ILE A 130 13.44 -19.74 -1.16
C ILE A 130 11.98 -19.89 -0.67
N LEU A 131 11.02 -19.22 -1.32
CA LEU A 131 9.59 -19.35 -0.99
C LEU A 131 9.05 -20.78 -1.20
N GLU A 132 9.57 -21.50 -2.21
CA GLU A 132 9.27 -22.92 -2.42
C GLU A 132 9.90 -23.81 -1.35
N ARG A 133 11.16 -23.53 -0.98
CA ARG A 133 11.89 -24.30 0.04
C ARG A 133 11.29 -24.17 1.44
N TYR A 134 10.67 -23.04 1.75
CA TYR A 134 10.04 -22.77 3.04
C TYR A 134 8.53 -22.50 2.88
N PRO A 135 7.70 -23.56 2.76
CA PRO A 135 6.26 -23.41 2.55
C PRO A 135 5.53 -22.63 3.64
N HIS A 136 6.04 -22.64 4.88
CA HIS A 136 5.45 -21.86 5.98
C HIS A 136 5.59 -20.34 5.80
N ILE A 137 6.45 -19.89 4.87
CA ILE A 137 6.58 -18.48 4.47
C ILE A 137 5.80 -18.26 3.17
N GLY A 138 6.09 -19.06 2.14
CA GLY A 138 5.45 -18.92 0.82
C GLY A 138 3.93 -19.14 0.83
N HIS A 139 3.41 -20.06 1.64
CA HIS A 139 1.98 -20.37 1.75
C HIS A 139 1.25 -19.55 2.81
N THR A 140 1.91 -18.61 3.48
CA THR A 140 1.23 -17.67 4.38
C THR A 140 0.19 -16.89 3.61
N LYS A 141 -1.01 -16.71 4.17
CA LYS A 141 -2.05 -15.93 3.52
C LYS A 141 -1.74 -14.45 3.60
N VAL A 142 -2.00 -13.72 2.52
CA VAL A 142 -1.84 -12.27 2.40
C VAL A 142 -2.57 -11.51 3.51
N MET A 143 -3.77 -11.99 3.90
CA MET A 143 -4.55 -11.42 4.99
C MET A 143 -3.79 -11.33 6.32
N PHE A 144 -2.88 -12.27 6.61
CA PHE A 144 -2.09 -12.21 7.85
C PHE A 144 -1.18 -10.98 7.85
N LEU A 145 -0.50 -10.69 6.74
CA LEU A 145 0.41 -9.54 6.68
C LEU A 145 -0.34 -8.22 6.80
N PHE A 146 -1.51 -8.11 6.18
CA PHE A 146 -2.37 -6.94 6.32
C PHE A 146 -2.87 -6.76 7.76
N SER A 147 -3.20 -7.86 8.44
CA SER A 147 -3.73 -7.84 9.81
C SER A 147 -2.68 -7.57 10.90
N PHE A 148 -1.38 -7.48 10.58
CA PHE A 148 -0.33 -7.14 11.56
C PHE A 148 0.06 -5.66 11.43
N PRO A 149 -0.64 -4.72 12.12
CA PRO A 149 -0.26 -3.31 12.16
C PRO A 149 1.09 -3.04 12.86
N LEU A 150 1.75 -4.08 13.37
CA LEU A 150 3.03 -4.00 14.09
C LEU A 150 4.27 -4.21 13.21
N PHE A 151 4.11 -4.59 11.95
CA PHE A 151 5.25 -5.01 11.13
C PHE A 151 6.33 -3.91 10.96
N PHE A 152 5.95 -2.64 10.94
CA PHE A 152 6.91 -1.53 10.88
C PHE A 152 7.46 -1.07 12.23
N SER A 153 6.80 -1.38 13.34
CA SER A 153 7.22 -0.94 14.67
C SER A 153 8.46 -1.69 15.14
N ASP A 154 8.57 -2.97 14.79
CA ASP A 154 9.69 -3.83 15.23
C ASP A 154 10.97 -3.60 14.41
N ILE A 155 10.86 -3.24 13.12
CA ILE A 155 12.03 -2.88 12.29
C ILE A 155 12.78 -1.66 12.85
N LYS A 156 12.08 -0.77 13.56
CA LYS A 156 12.68 0.43 14.16
C LYS A 156 13.39 0.17 15.49
N LEU A 157 13.15 -0.96 16.16
CA LEU A 157 13.69 -1.21 17.49
C LEU A 157 15.09 -1.85 17.50
N HIS A 158 15.54 -2.45 16.39
CA HIS A 158 16.83 -3.17 16.39
C HIS A 158 18.06 -2.31 16.03
N LYS A 159 17.90 -0.98 15.86
CA LYS A 159 18.99 -0.04 15.52
C LYS A 159 19.40 0.92 16.65
N GLN A 160 19.09 0.57 17.90
CA GLN A 160 19.65 1.25 19.08
C GLN A 160 20.03 0.25 20.17
N LYS A 161 21.11 -0.49 19.97
CA LYS A 161 22.02 -0.85 21.06
C LYS A 161 23.44 -0.66 20.55
N GLY A 162 24.03 0.46 20.96
CA GLY A 162 25.48 0.65 20.96
C GLY A 162 26.14 -0.19 22.05
#